data_AF-A0A3M2BHE2-F1
#
_entry.id   AF-A0A3M2BHE2-F1
#
_cell.length_a   1.000
_cell.length_b   1.000
_cell.length_c   1.000
_cell.angle_alpha   90.00
_cell.angle_beta   90.00
_cell.angle_gamma   90.00
#
_symmetry.space_group_name_H-M   'P 1'
#
loop_
_entity.id
_entity.type
_entity.pdbx_description
1 polymer ?
#
loop_
_entity_poly.entity_id
_entity_poly.type
_entity_poly.pdbx_seq_one_letter_code
_entity_poly.pdbx_strand_id
1 'polypeptide(L)'
;SILLLDDGHCLREHALESCRFNDLTQINQYSATSLTTLLQMVDSDIGVTFVPNMAKSSVQRMFRNIVLYDLVDQPARWIGMAWRESSHRAGAYMALAELLREMSMTS
;
A
#
# COMPACT_ATOMS: atom_id res chain seq x y z
N SER A 1 -7.86 17.09 2.86
CA SER A 1 -7.78 16.57 1.49
C SER A 1 -7.19 15.16 1.50
N ILE A 2 -7.64 14.27 0.61
CA ILE A 2 -7.09 12.91 0.48
C ILE A 2 -5.91 12.94 -0.49
N LEU A 3 -4.79 12.38 -0.07
CA LEU A 3 -3.56 12.23 -0.86
C LEU A 3 -3.48 10.79 -1.37
N LEU A 4 -3.19 10.61 -2.65
CA LEU A 4 -3.04 9.30 -3.29
C LEU A 4 -1.72 9.26 -4.08
N LEU A 5 -1.26 8.06 -4.40
CA LEU A 5 -0.16 7.90 -5.38
C LEU A 5 -0.62 8.34 -6.77
N ASP A 6 0.37 8.54 -7.65
CA ASP A 6 0.15 8.77 -9.08
C ASP A 6 -0.60 7.63 -9.78
N ASP A 7 -1.11 7.92 -10.97
CA ASP A 7 -1.77 6.93 -11.83
C ASP A 7 -0.83 5.77 -12.20
N GLY A 8 -1.37 4.56 -12.33
CA GLY A 8 -0.61 3.34 -12.65
C GLY A 8 -0.09 2.57 -11.42
N HIS A 9 -0.40 3.03 -10.21
CA HIS A 9 -0.15 2.30 -8.97
C HIS A 9 -1.43 1.61 -8.49
N CYS A 10 -1.39 0.28 -8.38
CA CYS A 10 -2.51 -0.51 -7.86
C CYS A 10 -3.05 -0.04 -6.50
N LEU A 11 -2.25 0.65 -5.69
CA LEU A 11 -2.70 1.19 -4.41
C LEU A 11 -3.72 2.34 -4.57
N ARG A 12 -3.55 3.19 -5.59
CA ARG A 12 -4.50 4.26 -5.93
C ARG A 12 -5.83 3.64 -6.37
N GLU A 13 -5.77 2.70 -7.31
CA GLU A 13 -6.94 1.98 -7.82
C GLU A 13 -7.71 1.30 -6.69
N HIS A 14 -7.03 0.55 -5.81
CA HIS A 14 -7.68 -0.07 -4.66
C HIS A 14 -8.31 0.95 -3.69
N ALA A 15 -7.67 2.09 -3.44
CA ALA A 15 -8.24 3.13 -2.59
C ALA A 15 -9.53 3.71 -3.20
N LEU A 16 -9.54 3.94 -4.52
CA LEU A 16 -10.70 4.44 -5.26
C LEU A 16 -11.84 3.42 -5.36
N GLU A 17 -11.54 2.13 -5.46
CA GLU A 17 -12.56 1.07 -5.51
C GLU A 17 -13.20 0.82 -4.14
N SER A 18 -12.41 0.88 -3.07
CA SER A 18 -12.86 0.56 -1.71
C SER A 18 -13.69 1.68 -1.09
N CYS A 19 -13.40 2.93 -1.46
CA CYS A 19 -14.19 4.07 -1.06
C CYS A 19 -15.05 4.48 -2.25
N ARG A 20 -16.38 4.32 -2.16
CA ARG A 20 -17.34 4.91 -3.11
C ARG A 20 -17.27 6.43 -3.01
N PHE A 21 -16.22 7.04 -3.56
CA PHE A 21 -16.01 8.48 -3.52
C PHE A 21 -17.14 9.14 -4.31
N ASN A 22 -18.15 9.66 -3.59
CA ASN A 22 -19.23 10.43 -4.20
C ASN A 22 -18.75 11.78 -4.74
N ASP A 23 -17.55 12.23 -4.34
CA ASP A 23 -16.97 13.50 -4.76
C ASP A 23 -15.45 13.40 -4.98
N LEU A 24 -15.06 13.31 -6.26
CA LEU A 24 -13.65 13.23 -6.68
C LEU A 24 -12.89 14.54 -6.47
N THR A 25 -13.57 15.66 -6.15
CA THR A 25 -12.91 16.94 -5.88
C THR A 25 -12.14 16.97 -4.56
N GLN A 26 -12.35 15.98 -3.68
CA GLN A 26 -11.61 15.81 -2.43
C GLN A 26 -10.24 15.14 -2.60
N ILE A 27 -9.99 14.57 -3.80
CA ILE A 27 -8.72 13.95 -4.16
C ILE A 27 -7.76 15.05 -4.60
N ASN A 28 -6.68 15.22 -3.85
CA ASN A 28 -5.69 16.22 -4.17
C ASN A 28 -4.83 15.80 -5.37
N GLN A 29 -4.41 16.76 -6.20
CA GLN A 29 -3.52 16.53 -7.34
C GLN A 29 -2.05 16.33 -6.93
N TYR A 30 -1.74 16.42 -5.63
CA TYR A 30 -0.42 16.09 -5.11
C TYR A 30 -0.21 14.59 -5.18
N SER A 31 0.30 14.16 -6.33
CA SER A 31 0.77 12.81 -6.50
C SER A 31 2.20 12.67 -6.02
N ALA A 32 2.43 11.63 -5.23
CA ALA A 32 3.76 11.12 -5.00
C ALA A 32 3.98 9.86 -5.83
N THR A 33 5.18 9.68 -6.36
CA THR A 33 5.60 8.45 -7.04
C THR A 33 6.05 7.36 -6.06
N SER A 34 6.08 7.66 -4.76
CA SER A 34 6.43 6.70 -3.71
C SER A 34 5.55 6.86 -2.47
N LEU A 35 5.23 5.74 -1.82
CA LEU A 35 4.49 5.71 -0.55
C LEU A 35 5.24 6.50 0.54
N THR A 36 6.57 6.47 0.54
CA THR A 36 7.39 7.18 1.52
C THR A 36 7.20 8.70 1.42
N THR A 37 7.22 9.25 0.20
CA THR A 37 6.98 10.69 -0.02
C THR A 37 5.54 11.06 0.33
N LEU A 38 4.57 10.19 0.01
CA LEU A 38 3.18 10.39 0.39
C LEU A 38 3.01 10.49 1.92
N LEU A 39 3.68 9.62 2.66
CA LEU A 39 3.67 9.63 4.12
C LEU A 39 4.37 10.85 4.72
N GLN A 40 5.46 11.35 4.12
CA GLN A 40 6.10 12.61 4.54
C GLN A 40 5.15 13.80 4.43
N MET A 41 4.31 13.84 3.39
CA MET A 41 3.29 14.88 3.24
C MET A 41 2.21 14.77 4.33
N VAL A 42 1.78 13.56 4.68
CA VAL A 42 0.84 13.33 5.79
C VAL A 42 1.46 13.73 7.14
N ASP A 43 2.73 13.37 7.41
CA ASP A 43 3.44 13.77 8.63
C ASP A 43 3.64 15.30 8.73
N SER A 44 3.58 16.00 7.59
CA SER A 44 3.62 17.47 7.47
C SER A 44 2.24 18.12 7.47
N ASP A 45 1.19 17.38 7.85
CA ASP A 45 -0.20 17.86 7.98
C ASP A 45 -0.86 18.34 6.67
N ILE A 46 -0.37 17.86 5.50
CA ILE A 46 -0.92 18.25 4.18
C ILE A 46 -2.25 17.54 3.88
N GLY A 47 -2.50 16.39 4.49
CA GLY A 47 -3.73 15.62 4.28
C GLY A 47 -3.67 14.23 4.88
N VAL A 48 -4.56 13.35 4.40
CA VAL A 48 -4.67 11.95 4.84
C VAL A 48 -4.49 11.00 3.66
N THR A 49 -4.07 9.77 3.91
CA THR A 49 -3.90 8.76 2.85
C THR A 49 -4.29 7.35 3.32
N PHE A 50 -4.38 6.43 2.37
CA PHE A 50 -4.56 5.01 2.63
C PHE A 50 -3.23 4.29 2.59
N VAL A 51 -3.00 3.41 3.56
CA VAL A 51 -1.79 2.59 3.64
C VAL A 51 -2.16 1.11 3.69
N PRO A 52 -1.40 0.22 3.03
CA PRO A 52 -1.62 -1.22 3.18
C PRO A 52 -1.21 -1.66 4.59
N ASN A 53 -1.91 -2.66 5.15
CA ASN A 53 -1.66 -3.14 6.51
C ASN A 53 -0.18 -3.54 6.75
N MET A 54 0.47 -4.20 5.78
CA MET A 54 1.91 -4.53 5.86
C MET A 54 2.85 -3.35 6.09
N ALA A 55 2.42 -2.11 5.80
CA ALA A 55 3.21 -0.91 6.07
C ALA A 55 3.02 -0.36 7.49
N LYS A 56 2.03 -0.82 8.27
CA LYS A 56 1.64 -0.29 9.59
C LYS A 56 2.84 -0.13 10.54
N SER A 57 3.62 -1.20 10.71
CA SER A 57 4.82 -1.20 11.56
C SER A 57 5.90 -0.24 11.08
N SER A 58 6.08 -0.15 9.76
CA SER A 58 7.04 0.78 9.14
C SER A 58 6.61 2.23 9.31
N VAL A 59 5.32 2.54 9.14
CA VAL A 59 4.79 3.90 9.35
C VAL A 59 4.99 4.32 10.80
N GLN A 60 4.57 3.51 11.76
CA GLN A 60 4.70 3.82 13.20
C GLN A 60 6.15 3.99 13.65
N ARG A 61 7.10 3.30 13.00
CA ARG A 61 8.53 3.43 13.28
C ARG A 61 9.14 4.69 12.67
N MET A 62 8.74 5.06 11.45
CA MET A 62 9.36 6.15 10.69
C MET A 62 8.75 7.53 10.98
N PHE A 63 7.46 7.58 11.32
CA PHE A 63 6.70 8.83 11.46
C PHE A 63 6.05 8.88 12.83
N ARG A 64 6.25 9.99 13.55
CA ARG A 64 5.75 10.15 14.93
C ARG A 64 4.39 10.84 15.00
N ASN A 65 4.02 11.61 13.98
CA ASN A 65 2.79 12.41 14.00
C ASN A 65 1.64 11.73 13.23
N ILE A 66 1.86 10.53 12.70
CA ILE A 66 0.84 9.78 11.96
C ILE A 66 0.09 8.84 12.89
N VAL A 67 -1.22 8.99 12.92
CA VAL A 67 -2.16 8.06 13.57
C VAL A 67 -2.82 7.20 12.50
N LEU A 68 -2.91 5.89 12.75
CA LEU A 68 -3.50 4.92 11.83
C LEU A 68 -4.86 4.45 12.33
N TYR A 69 -5.82 4.37 11.40
CA TYR A 69 -7.16 3.85 11.64
C TYR A 69 -7.41 2.67 10.70
N ASP A 70 -7.98 1.59 11.24
CA ASP A 70 -8.39 0.44 10.43
C ASP A 70 -9.72 0.78 9.73
N LEU A 71 -9.85 0.38 8.45
CA LEU A 71 -11.09 0.56 7.69
C LEU A 71 -12.15 -0.46 8.13
N VAL A 72 -13.43 -0.05 8.08
CA VAL A 72 -14.56 -0.91 8.48
C VAL A 72 -14.74 -2.08 7.51
N ASP A 73 -14.77 -1.78 6.22
CA ASP A 73 -14.67 -2.78 5.16
C ASP A 73 -13.17 -2.89 4.84
N GLN A 74 -12.54 -4.01 5.15
CA GLN A 74 -11.08 -4.19 5.02
C GLN A 74 -10.78 -4.81 3.64
N PRO A 75 -10.63 -4.01 2.58
CA PRO A 75 -10.35 -4.53 1.25
C PRO A 75 -9.04 -5.30 1.26
N ALA A 76 -9.10 -6.55 0.80
CA ALA A 76 -7.95 -7.42 0.71
C ALA A 76 -7.42 -7.44 -0.71
N ARG A 77 -6.09 -7.40 -0.85
CA ARG A 77 -5.40 -7.66 -2.12
C ARG A 77 -4.56 -8.91 -2.00
N TRP A 78 -4.43 -9.63 -3.10
CA TRP A 78 -3.60 -10.83 -3.18
C TRP A 78 -2.22 -10.44 -3.70
N ILE A 79 -1.18 -10.79 -2.96
CA ILE A 79 0.21 -10.64 -3.43
C ILE A 79 0.68 -12.00 -3.93
N GLY A 80 1.08 -12.03 -5.20
CA GLY A 80 1.61 -13.21 -5.86
C GLY A 80 3.06 -13.02 -6.28
N MET A 81 3.76 -14.14 -6.47
CA MET A 81 5.05 -14.17 -7.13
C MET A 81 4.85 -14.66 -8.56
N ALA A 82 5.48 -13.98 -9.52
CA ALA A 82 5.43 -14.32 -10.93
C ALA A 82 6.84 -14.48 -11.49
N TRP A 83 7.01 -15.46 -12.37
CA TRP A 83 8.25 -15.70 -13.10
C TRP A 83 7.93 -16.21 -14.52
N ARG A 84 8.92 -16.16 -15.42
CA ARG A 84 8.80 -16.74 -16.75
C ARG A 84 8.75 -18.27 -16.65
N GLU A 85 7.83 -18.90 -17.37
CA GLU A 85 7.68 -20.35 -17.42
C GLU A 85 8.99 -21.07 -17.77
N SER A 86 9.79 -20.51 -18.69
CA SER A 86 11.09 -21.04 -19.12
C SER A 86 12.23 -20.86 -18.10
N SER A 87 11.95 -20.43 -16.87
CA SER A 87 13.00 -20.18 -15.89
C SER A 87 13.54 -21.46 -15.25
N HIS A 88 14.83 -21.72 -15.45
CA HIS A 88 15.59 -22.78 -14.75
C HIS A 88 15.64 -22.61 -13.22
N ARG A 89 15.18 -21.48 -12.68
CA ARG A 89 15.20 -21.15 -11.25
C ARG A 89 13.84 -21.29 -10.57
N ALA A 90 12.86 -21.92 -11.22
CA ALA A 90 11.51 -22.08 -10.68
C ALA A 90 11.50 -22.64 -9.24
N GLY A 91 12.31 -23.66 -8.94
CA GLY A 91 12.43 -24.20 -7.59
C GLY A 91 12.93 -23.19 -6.54
N ALA A 92 13.86 -22.31 -6.91
CA ALA A 92 14.33 -21.25 -6.02
C ALA A 92 13.27 -20.17 -5.78
N TYR A 93 12.46 -19.84 -6.80
CA TYR A 93 11.35 -18.91 -6.64
C TYR A 93 10.24 -19.49 -5.76
N MET A 94 9.93 -20.77 -5.89
CA MET A 94 8.97 -21.45 -5.00
C MET A 94 9.45 -21.44 -3.55
N ALA A 95 10.72 -21.79 -3.30
CA ALA A 95 11.29 -21.74 -1.95
C ALA A 95 11.25 -20.31 -1.37
N LEU A 96 11.53 -19.28 -2.18
CA LEU A 96 11.40 -17.89 -1.75
C LEU A 96 9.95 -17.52 -1.46
N ALA A 97 9.00 -17.99 -2.27
CA ALA A 97 7.57 -17.73 -2.05
C ALA A 97 7.08 -18.35 -0.75
N GLU A 98 7.55 -19.54 -0.40
CA GLU A 98 7.28 -20.19 0.89
C GLU A 98 7.82 -19.36 2.05
N LEU A 99 9.08 -18.94 2.00
CA LEU A 99 9.69 -18.08 3.02
C LEU A 99 8.91 -16.77 3.21
N LEU A 100 8.54 -16.10 2.11
CA LEU A 100 7.76 -14.85 2.19
C LEU A 100 6.37 -15.09 2.80
N ARG A 101 5.74 -16.23 2.49
CA ARG A 101 4.43 -16.59 3.04
C ARG A 101 4.53 -16.83 4.55
N GLU A 102 5.53 -17.56 5.02
CA GLU A 102 5.78 -17.78 6.45
C GLU A 102 5.98 -16.46 7.22
N MET A 103 6.80 -15.56 6.66
CA MET A 103 7.03 -14.23 7.25
C MET A 103 5.74 -13.40 7.31
N SER A 104 4.87 -13.51 6.30
CA SER A 104 3.61 -12.75 6.24
C SER A 104 2.54 -13.22 7.22
N MET A 105 2.59 -14.46 7.72
CA MET A 105 1.63 -14.98 8.72
C MET A 105 1.97 -14.60 10.17
N THR A 106 3.17 -14.04 10.41
CA THR A 106 3.68 -13.74 11.75
C THR A 106 3.49 -12.26 12.12
N SER A 107 2.84 -11.44 11.28
CA SER A 107 2.63 -9.99 11.46
C SER A 107 1.17 -9.62 11.64
#